data_AF-A0A1X0DMF3-F1
#
_entry.id   AF-A0A1X0DMF3-F1
#
_cell.length_a   1.000
_cell.length_b   1.000
_cell.length_c   1.000
_cell.angle_alpha   90.00
_cell.angle_beta   90.00
_cell.angle_gamma   90.00
#
_symmetry.space_group_name_H-M   'P 1'
#
loop_
_entity.id
_entity.type
_entity.pdbx_description
1 polymer ?
#
loop_
_entity_poly.entity_id
_entity_poly.type
_entity_poly.pdbx_seq_one_letter_code
_entity_poly.pdbx_strand_id
1 'polypeptide(L)'
;MRYLPAATSLAALLLVGLTGCGSGDSTVAITPEPTSTAAAAPASPSAAAPAPAPTTKAGAPDPCAVNLAAPAIARAVSDLPKDPRSGQGWNSEPLAGNYNECAQLSAVIVKANTNSANPNTRAVLFHQGKFISSGAPDTFGFNGLDASQSTGDTVALTYSSGVGGLSSTVKFRWNGSAVELVANTP
;
A
#
# COMPACT_ATOMS: atom_id res chain seq x y z
N MET A 1 36.77 33.06 -22.76
CA MET A 1 36.00 34.29 -23.04
C MET A 1 34.53 33.96 -22.74
N ARG A 2 34.01 34.39 -21.57
CA ARG A 2 33.18 35.61 -21.35
C ARG A 2 31.72 35.35 -21.81
N TYR A 3 30.64 35.42 -21.01
CA TYR A 3 30.31 36.10 -19.75
C TYR A 3 29.11 35.43 -19.01
N LEU A 4 29.09 35.49 -17.67
CA LEU A 4 27.92 35.54 -16.76
C LEU A 4 27.52 37.04 -16.56
N PRO A 5 26.33 37.47 -16.03
CA PRO A 5 25.83 37.12 -14.67
C PRO A 5 24.31 37.33 -14.32
N ALA A 6 23.97 37.04 -13.05
CA ALA A 6 23.03 37.75 -12.13
C ALA A 6 21.48 37.59 -12.32
N ALA A 7 20.60 37.61 -11.31
CA ALA A 7 20.66 37.63 -9.83
C ALA A 7 19.22 37.62 -9.21
N THR A 8 19.14 37.31 -7.89
CA THR A 8 18.19 37.83 -6.84
C THR A 8 16.67 37.53 -6.91
N SER A 9 15.85 37.48 -5.85
CA SER A 9 15.88 37.21 -4.39
C SER A 9 14.45 37.50 -3.84
N LEU A 10 14.10 36.97 -2.64
CA LEU A 10 13.07 37.39 -1.66
C LEU A 10 11.60 36.91 -1.81
N ALA A 11 11.07 36.20 -0.80
CA ALA A 11 10.29 36.79 0.31
C ALA A 11 9.78 35.71 1.31
N ALA A 12 9.67 36.11 2.59
CA ALA A 12 9.36 35.31 3.77
C ALA A 12 7.90 35.49 4.28
N LEU A 13 7.60 34.87 5.44
CA LEU A 13 6.46 35.09 6.39
C LEU A 13 5.26 34.14 6.20
N LEU A 14 4.57 33.55 7.20
CA LEU A 14 4.36 33.84 8.63
C LEU A 14 3.79 32.58 9.38
N LEU A 15 3.94 32.55 10.70
CA LEU A 15 3.52 31.53 11.69
C LEU A 15 1.99 31.45 11.91
N VAL A 16 1.47 30.28 12.34
CA VAL A 16 0.51 30.12 13.47
C VAL A 16 0.64 28.70 14.06
N GLY A 17 0.81 28.57 15.38
CA GLY A 17 0.69 27.31 16.11
C GLY A 17 -0.64 27.24 16.88
N LEU A 18 -1.07 26.04 17.27
CA LEU A 18 -1.99 25.84 18.42
C LEU A 18 -1.80 24.42 18.97
N THR A 19 -1.43 24.33 20.23
CA THR A 19 -1.42 23.13 21.07
C THR A 19 -2.85 22.80 21.53
N GLY A 20 -3.24 21.53 21.52
CA GLY A 20 -4.50 21.07 22.11
C GLY A 20 -4.32 19.70 22.79
N CYS A 21 -4.10 19.74 24.10
CA CYS A 21 -4.09 18.58 24.99
C CYS A 21 -5.54 18.27 25.42
N GLY A 22 -5.94 17.00 25.39
CA GLY A 22 -7.28 16.58 25.77
C GLY A 22 -7.30 15.17 26.34
N SER A 23 -6.85 15.03 27.59
CA SER A 23 -7.09 13.84 28.42
C SER A 23 -8.51 13.92 29.00
N GLY A 24 -9.36 12.96 28.66
CA GLY A 24 -10.69 12.80 29.24
C GLY A 24 -10.79 11.46 29.95
N ASP A 25 -10.36 11.40 31.20
CA ASP A 25 -10.71 10.33 32.13
C ASP A 25 -11.80 10.89 33.05
N SER A 26 -13.02 10.37 32.90
CA SER A 26 -14.13 10.68 33.79
C SER A 26 -14.72 9.38 34.29
N THR A 27 -14.09 8.81 35.31
CA THR A 27 -14.75 7.93 36.28
C THR A 27 -15.80 8.72 37.05
N VAL A 28 -17.08 8.47 36.80
CA VAL A 28 -18.15 8.80 37.76
C VAL A 28 -18.71 7.49 38.30
N ALA A 29 -18.19 7.12 39.46
CA ALA A 29 -18.84 6.19 40.36
C ALA A 29 -20.00 6.93 41.06
N ILE A 30 -21.23 6.42 40.95
CA ILE A 30 -22.28 6.66 41.94
C ILE A 30 -22.98 5.33 42.20
N THR A 31 -22.89 4.89 43.46
CA THR A 31 -23.67 3.82 44.10
C THR A 31 -24.38 4.52 45.28
N PRO A 32 -25.46 3.97 45.88
CA PRO A 32 -26.86 3.99 45.43
C PRO A 32 -27.81 4.58 46.51
N GLU A 33 -29.12 4.37 46.30
CA GLU A 33 -30.24 4.26 47.30
C GLU A 33 -31.01 5.52 47.76
N PRO A 34 -32.26 5.41 48.29
CA PRO A 34 -33.32 4.41 48.04
C PRO A 34 -34.78 4.98 47.96
N THR A 35 -35.69 4.13 47.47
CA THR A 35 -37.12 3.92 47.87
C THR A 35 -38.19 5.02 47.75
N SER A 36 -39.23 4.76 46.93
CA SER A 36 -40.61 4.59 47.45
C SER A 36 -41.51 3.81 46.50
N THR A 37 -42.27 2.89 47.10
CA THR A 37 -43.15 1.85 46.57
C THR A 37 -44.50 2.36 46.06
N ALA A 38 -45.01 1.76 44.98
CA ALA A 38 -46.45 1.60 44.73
C ALA A 38 -46.72 0.25 44.04
N ALA A 39 -47.71 -0.48 44.56
CA ALA A 39 -47.98 -1.89 44.27
C ALA A 39 -49.00 -2.10 43.13
N ALA A 40 -48.80 -3.17 42.34
CA ALA A 40 -49.75 -4.28 42.09
C ALA A 40 -49.74 -4.80 40.63
N ALA A 41 -49.28 -6.05 40.44
CA ALA A 41 -49.94 -7.14 39.70
C ALA A 41 -48.97 -8.35 39.60
N PRO A 42 -49.38 -9.59 39.91
CA PRO A 42 -48.52 -10.77 39.73
C PRO A 42 -48.62 -11.26 38.27
N ALA A 43 -47.50 -11.23 37.55
CA ALA A 43 -47.33 -11.95 36.29
C ALA A 43 -46.15 -12.91 36.43
N SER A 44 -46.37 -14.18 36.08
CA SER A 44 -45.41 -15.28 36.17
C SER A 44 -44.07 -14.98 35.50
N PRO A 45 -42.93 -15.43 36.06
CA PRO A 45 -41.61 -15.19 35.48
C PRO A 45 -41.41 -16.05 34.22
N SER A 46 -41.47 -15.40 33.04
CA SER A 46 -40.91 -15.97 31.82
C SER A 46 -39.38 -15.80 31.87
N ALA A 47 -38.65 -16.91 31.76
CA ALA A 47 -37.20 -16.92 31.74
C ALA A 47 -36.67 -16.03 30.60
N ALA A 48 -35.99 -14.93 30.94
CA ALA A 48 -35.35 -14.07 29.97
C ALA A 48 -34.19 -14.81 29.29
N ALA A 49 -34.26 -14.93 27.96
CA ALA A 49 -33.16 -15.44 27.16
C ALA A 49 -31.91 -14.55 27.35
N PRO A 50 -30.69 -15.14 27.42
CA PRO A 50 -29.48 -14.36 27.56
C PRO A 50 -29.31 -13.39 26.38
N ALA A 51 -29.00 -12.13 26.70
CA ALA A 51 -28.73 -11.12 25.69
C ALA A 51 -27.55 -11.55 24.79
N PRO A 52 -27.64 -11.35 23.46
CA PRO A 52 -26.54 -11.66 22.56
C PRO A 52 -25.30 -10.84 22.93
N ALA A 53 -24.15 -11.50 23.01
CA ALA A 53 -22.88 -10.85 23.27
C ALA A 53 -22.59 -9.79 22.18
N PRO A 54 -21.98 -8.65 22.55
CA PRO A 54 -21.63 -7.62 21.57
C PRO A 54 -20.64 -8.19 20.56
N THR A 55 -21.02 -8.21 19.29
CA THR A 55 -20.13 -8.54 18.19
C THR A 55 -19.10 -7.42 18.06
N THR A 56 -17.83 -7.72 18.37
CA THR A 56 -16.73 -6.79 18.12
C THR A 56 -16.62 -6.57 16.61
N LYS A 57 -16.97 -5.37 16.15
CA LYS A 57 -16.77 -4.94 14.76
C LYS A 57 -15.27 -4.96 14.49
N ALA A 58 -14.82 -5.81 13.56
CA ALA A 58 -13.45 -5.78 13.07
C ALA A 58 -13.13 -4.35 12.59
N GLY A 59 -11.98 -3.82 13.02
CA GLY A 59 -11.53 -2.48 12.62
C GLY A 59 -11.41 -2.35 11.10
N ALA A 60 -11.49 -1.13 10.60
CA ALA A 60 -11.23 -0.87 9.17
C ALA A 60 -9.81 -1.35 8.81
N PRO A 61 -9.63 -1.97 7.63
CA PRO A 61 -8.31 -2.39 7.17
C PRO A 61 -7.37 -1.19 7.08
N ASP A 62 -6.10 -1.40 7.43
CA ASP A 62 -5.07 -0.37 7.31
C ASP A 62 -4.83 -0.04 5.82
N PRO A 63 -5.05 1.21 5.38
CA PRO A 63 -4.81 1.62 4.00
C PRO A 63 -3.36 1.41 3.58
N CYS A 64 -2.40 1.53 4.52
CA CYS A 64 -0.98 1.40 4.24
C CYS A 64 -0.45 -0.03 4.33
N ALA A 65 -1.32 -1.03 4.51
CA ALA A 65 -0.90 -2.42 4.45
C ALA A 65 -0.61 -2.84 3.00
N VAL A 66 0.30 -3.79 2.81
CA VAL A 66 0.52 -4.39 1.49
C VAL A 66 -0.74 -5.10 1.05
N ASN A 67 -1.25 -4.76 -0.14
CA ASN A 67 -2.48 -5.31 -0.68
C ASN A 67 -2.37 -5.58 -2.19
N LEU A 68 -2.13 -6.84 -2.56
CA LEU A 68 -2.04 -7.26 -3.98
C LEU A 68 -3.40 -7.40 -4.66
N ALA A 69 -4.50 -7.32 -3.91
CA ALA A 69 -5.86 -7.31 -4.44
C ALA A 69 -6.41 -5.88 -4.60
N ALA A 70 -5.58 -4.85 -4.43
CA ALA A 70 -6.01 -3.46 -4.54
C ALA A 70 -6.53 -3.15 -5.96
N PRO A 71 -7.69 -2.49 -6.10
CA PRO A 71 -8.28 -2.20 -7.41
C PRO A 71 -7.41 -1.29 -8.29
N ALA A 72 -6.54 -0.48 -7.69
CA ALA A 72 -5.56 0.34 -8.38
C ALA A 72 -4.62 -0.51 -9.28
N ILE A 73 -4.30 -1.74 -8.86
CA ILE A 73 -3.48 -2.67 -9.65
C ILE A 73 -4.21 -3.04 -10.95
N ALA A 74 -5.47 -3.47 -10.86
CA ALA A 74 -6.25 -3.85 -12.05
C ALA A 74 -6.44 -2.67 -13.02
N ARG A 75 -6.59 -1.44 -12.50
CA ARG A 75 -6.61 -0.22 -13.33
C ARG A 75 -5.28 0.00 -14.05
N ALA A 76 -4.18 0.00 -13.30
CA ALA A 76 -2.85 0.17 -13.86
C ALA A 76 -2.53 -0.87 -14.95
N VAL A 77 -2.88 -2.14 -14.70
CA VAL A 77 -2.66 -3.24 -15.65
C VAL A 77 -3.48 -3.06 -16.93
N SER A 78 -4.69 -2.50 -16.83
CA SER A 78 -5.53 -2.22 -18.00
C SER A 78 -5.00 -1.08 -18.87
N ASP A 79 -4.26 -0.14 -18.26
CA ASP A 79 -3.64 1.00 -18.96
C ASP A 79 -2.30 0.63 -19.63
N LEU A 80 -1.78 -0.57 -19.37
CA LEU A 80 -0.51 -1.01 -19.96
C LEU A 80 -0.64 -1.23 -21.48
N PRO A 81 0.39 -0.88 -22.25
CA PRO A 81 0.49 -1.37 -23.61
C PRO A 81 0.57 -2.90 -23.61
N LYS A 82 0.06 -3.51 -24.68
CA LYS A 82 0.13 -4.96 -24.89
C LYS A 82 1.57 -5.46 -24.81
N ASP A 83 1.74 -6.70 -24.35
CA ASP A 83 3.05 -7.35 -24.30
C ASP A 83 3.68 -7.37 -25.71
N PRO A 84 4.88 -6.78 -25.91
CA PRO A 84 5.49 -6.69 -27.23
C PRO A 84 5.85 -8.05 -27.82
N ARG A 85 6.03 -9.09 -27.00
CA ARG A 85 6.42 -10.43 -27.48
C ARG A 85 5.21 -11.26 -27.96
N SER A 86 4.10 -11.20 -27.23
CA SER A 86 2.91 -12.02 -27.53
C SER A 86 1.73 -11.25 -28.13
N GLY A 87 1.75 -9.91 -28.07
CA GLY A 87 0.62 -9.06 -28.45
C GLY A 87 -0.60 -9.17 -27.53
N GLN A 88 -0.49 -9.89 -26.41
CA GLN A 88 -1.59 -10.07 -25.46
C GLN A 88 -1.62 -8.96 -24.40
N GLY A 89 -2.78 -8.84 -23.74
CA GLY A 89 -2.88 -8.08 -22.51
C GLY A 89 -2.13 -8.74 -21.35
N TRP A 90 -2.20 -8.11 -20.19
CA TRP A 90 -1.56 -8.56 -18.97
C TRP A 90 -2.61 -9.14 -18.00
N ASN A 91 -2.22 -10.12 -17.18
CA ASN A 91 -3.06 -10.60 -16.10
C ASN A 91 -3.07 -9.59 -14.95
N SER A 92 -4.25 -9.21 -14.46
CA SER A 92 -4.40 -8.28 -13.34
C SER A 92 -3.99 -8.87 -12.00
N GLU A 93 -3.98 -10.20 -11.87
CA GLU A 93 -3.49 -10.90 -10.67
C GLU A 93 -1.95 -10.91 -10.66
N PRO A 94 -1.31 -10.25 -9.69
CA PRO A 94 0.14 -10.26 -9.59
C PRO A 94 0.71 -11.63 -9.24
N LEU A 95 1.89 -11.93 -9.79
CA LEU A 95 2.72 -13.07 -9.36
C LEU A 95 3.44 -12.80 -8.05
N ALA A 96 3.83 -11.55 -7.83
CA ALA A 96 4.54 -11.06 -6.66
C ALA A 96 4.37 -9.54 -6.57
N GLY A 97 4.66 -8.96 -5.42
CA GLY A 97 4.65 -7.51 -5.27
C GLY A 97 4.63 -7.07 -3.82
N ASN A 98 4.69 -5.76 -3.63
CA ASN A 98 4.56 -5.07 -2.35
C ASN A 98 3.68 -3.83 -2.46
N TYR A 99 2.67 -3.84 -3.34
CA TYR A 99 1.76 -2.70 -3.55
C TYR A 99 1.27 -2.14 -2.22
N ASN A 100 1.50 -0.85 -2.03
CA ASN A 100 1.14 -0.10 -0.84
C ASN A 100 0.81 1.33 -1.29
N GLU A 101 -0.39 1.82 -0.98
CA GLU A 101 -0.83 3.15 -1.39
C GLU A 101 -0.14 4.30 -0.64
N CYS A 102 0.51 4.01 0.48
CA CYS A 102 1.25 4.98 1.28
C CYS A 102 2.76 4.99 0.97
N ALA A 103 3.29 3.98 0.31
CA ALA A 103 4.71 3.90 -0.03
C ALA A 103 5.08 4.91 -1.14
N GLN A 104 6.26 5.52 -1.04
CA GLN A 104 6.81 6.33 -2.14
C GLN A 104 7.12 5.47 -3.36
N LEU A 105 7.51 4.20 -3.20
CA LEU A 105 7.63 3.28 -4.31
C LEU A 105 7.13 1.91 -3.90
N SER A 106 6.21 1.38 -4.68
CA SER A 106 5.79 -0.02 -4.60
C SER A 106 5.68 -0.63 -5.98
N ALA A 107 5.69 -1.96 -6.06
CA ALA A 107 5.68 -2.69 -7.31
C ALA A 107 4.77 -3.91 -7.24
N VAL A 108 4.21 -4.29 -8.39
CA VAL A 108 3.67 -5.63 -8.61
C VAL A 108 4.25 -6.21 -9.88
N ILE A 109 4.38 -7.52 -9.96
CA ILE A 109 4.87 -8.23 -11.14
C ILE A 109 3.69 -8.95 -11.76
N VAL A 110 3.41 -8.62 -13.02
CA VAL A 110 2.34 -9.26 -13.79
C VAL A 110 2.92 -10.09 -14.92
N LYS A 111 2.19 -11.11 -15.33
CA LYS A 111 2.51 -11.94 -16.51
C LYS A 111 1.57 -11.67 -17.66
N ALA A 112 2.09 -11.78 -18.88
CA ALA A 112 1.30 -11.75 -20.10
C ALA A 112 0.19 -12.82 -20.05
N ASN A 113 -1.01 -12.46 -20.51
CA ASN A 113 -2.17 -13.35 -20.52
C ASN A 113 -2.09 -14.34 -21.70
N THR A 114 -1.19 -15.31 -21.57
CA THR A 114 -0.89 -16.32 -22.59
C THR A 114 -0.75 -17.70 -21.96
N ASN A 115 -0.92 -18.76 -22.76
CA ASN A 115 -0.63 -20.14 -22.38
C ASN A 115 0.83 -20.56 -22.67
N SER A 116 1.74 -19.60 -22.90
CA SER A 116 3.16 -19.88 -23.13
C SER A 116 3.80 -20.52 -21.90
N ALA A 117 4.67 -21.50 -22.09
CA ALA A 117 5.43 -22.12 -20.98
C ALA A 117 6.26 -21.08 -20.21
N ASN A 118 6.82 -20.10 -20.93
CA ASN A 118 7.52 -18.95 -20.37
C ASN A 118 6.80 -17.68 -20.83
N PRO A 119 5.75 -17.21 -20.13
CA PRO A 119 5.09 -15.95 -20.46
C PRO A 119 6.04 -14.78 -20.12
N ASN A 120 5.91 -13.65 -20.84
CA ASN A 120 6.68 -12.46 -20.47
C ASN A 120 6.15 -11.91 -19.14
N THR A 121 7.03 -11.34 -18.33
CA THR A 121 6.66 -10.67 -17.09
C THR A 121 7.07 -9.21 -17.14
N ARG A 122 6.34 -8.37 -16.40
CA ARG A 122 6.63 -6.93 -16.28
C ARG A 122 6.35 -6.47 -14.86
N ALA A 123 7.24 -5.65 -14.29
CA ALA A 123 6.93 -4.96 -13.05
C ALA A 123 6.16 -3.66 -13.32
N VAL A 124 5.04 -3.49 -12.65
CA VAL A 124 4.22 -2.28 -12.64
C VAL A 124 4.57 -1.52 -11.37
N LEU A 125 5.05 -0.28 -11.52
CA LEU A 125 5.53 0.55 -10.43
C LEU A 125 4.50 1.60 -10.04
N PHE A 126 4.41 1.89 -8.75
CA PHE A 126 3.46 2.83 -8.17
C PHE A 126 4.17 3.81 -7.24
N HIS A 127 3.77 5.07 -7.29
CA HIS A 127 4.16 6.10 -6.34
C HIS A 127 2.91 6.52 -5.57
N GLN A 128 2.87 6.27 -4.26
CA GLN A 128 1.72 6.60 -3.40
C GLN A 128 0.40 6.04 -3.97
N GLY A 129 0.42 4.75 -4.35
CA GLY A 129 -0.72 4.03 -4.93
C GLY A 129 -1.06 4.40 -6.37
N LYS A 130 -0.39 5.38 -6.97
CA LYS A 130 -0.64 5.82 -8.35
C LYS A 130 0.33 5.15 -9.31
N PHE A 131 -0.21 4.62 -10.40
CA PHE A 131 0.58 3.99 -11.45
C PHE A 131 1.56 4.99 -12.08
N ILE A 132 2.83 4.59 -12.18
CA ILE A 132 3.89 5.33 -12.86
C ILE A 132 3.89 4.93 -14.34
N SER A 133 3.14 5.67 -15.15
CA SER A 133 3.00 5.39 -16.59
C SER A 133 4.18 5.87 -17.44
N SER A 134 5.01 6.77 -16.92
CA SER A 134 6.19 7.31 -17.61
C SER A 134 7.35 7.54 -16.63
N GLY A 135 8.59 7.54 -17.13
CA GLY A 135 9.78 7.71 -16.30
C GLY A 135 10.18 6.48 -15.48
N ALA A 136 9.52 5.34 -15.68
CA ALA A 136 9.95 4.04 -15.18
C ALA A 136 10.84 3.33 -16.21
N PRO A 137 11.92 2.66 -15.79
CA PRO A 137 12.72 1.83 -16.69
C PRO A 137 11.92 0.63 -17.22
N ASP A 138 12.44 -0.01 -18.27
CA ASP A 138 11.88 -1.28 -18.73
C ASP A 138 12.14 -2.38 -17.69
N THR A 139 11.06 -2.92 -17.12
CA THR A 139 11.07 -3.87 -16.00
C THR A 139 10.64 -5.28 -16.42
N PHE A 140 11.04 -5.70 -17.62
CA PHE A 140 10.69 -7.04 -18.12
C PHE A 140 11.56 -8.13 -17.49
N GLY A 141 10.99 -9.33 -17.36
CA GLY A 141 11.74 -10.53 -16.97
C GLY A 141 11.85 -10.79 -15.47
N PHE A 142 11.52 -9.84 -14.59
CA PHE A 142 11.47 -10.10 -13.15
C PHE A 142 10.31 -11.04 -12.80
N ASN A 143 10.53 -11.95 -11.85
CA ASN A 143 9.53 -12.93 -11.41
C ASN A 143 9.37 -13.01 -9.89
N GLY A 144 10.06 -12.16 -9.14
CA GLY A 144 9.90 -12.04 -7.69
C GLY A 144 10.26 -10.66 -7.18
N LEU A 145 10.03 -10.48 -5.88
CA LEU A 145 10.40 -9.28 -5.14
C LEU A 145 11.07 -9.70 -3.83
N ASP A 146 12.17 -9.04 -3.48
CA ASP A 146 12.85 -9.23 -2.20
C ASP A 146 12.35 -8.18 -1.21
N ALA A 147 11.43 -8.59 -0.34
CA ALA A 147 10.85 -7.71 0.67
C ALA A 147 11.88 -7.26 1.72
N SER A 148 12.93 -8.05 1.97
CA SER A 148 13.97 -7.71 2.95
C SER A 148 14.88 -6.58 2.47
N GLN A 149 14.98 -6.40 1.15
CA GLN A 149 15.75 -5.34 0.52
C GLN A 149 14.87 -4.22 -0.08
N SER A 150 13.56 -4.29 0.14
CA SER A 150 12.60 -3.25 -0.26
C SER A 150 12.27 -2.36 0.95
N THR A 151 12.15 -1.06 0.69
CA THR A 151 11.83 -0.01 1.67
C THR A 151 10.62 0.80 1.18
N GLY A 152 10.27 1.88 1.87
CA GLY A 152 9.17 2.75 1.45
C GLY A 152 9.41 3.47 0.12
N ASP A 153 10.66 3.65 -0.30
CA ASP A 153 11.08 4.37 -1.51
C ASP A 153 11.87 3.49 -2.51
N THR A 154 12.23 2.26 -2.13
CA THR A 154 13.04 1.34 -2.93
C THR A 154 12.34 -0.01 -3.07
N VAL A 155 12.31 -0.55 -4.29
CA VAL A 155 11.83 -1.91 -4.56
C VAL A 155 12.97 -2.75 -5.11
N ALA A 156 13.15 -3.94 -4.54
CA ALA A 156 14.16 -4.91 -4.99
C ALA A 156 13.47 -6.01 -5.79
N LEU A 157 13.57 -5.94 -7.12
CA LEU A 157 12.97 -6.94 -8.02
C LEU A 157 13.96 -8.08 -8.25
N THR A 158 13.47 -9.31 -8.28
CA THR A 158 14.30 -10.48 -8.47
C THR A 158 13.94 -11.23 -9.74
N TYR A 159 14.97 -11.81 -10.35
CA TYR A 159 14.85 -12.83 -11.37
C TYR A 159 15.50 -14.11 -10.86
N SER A 160 14.75 -15.20 -10.87
CA SER A 160 15.28 -16.55 -10.67
C SER A 160 15.01 -17.40 -11.91
N SER A 161 16.05 -18.04 -12.43
CA SER A 161 15.92 -18.97 -13.57
C SER A 161 15.33 -20.33 -13.18
N GLY A 162 15.19 -20.61 -11.87
CA GLY A 162 14.80 -21.92 -11.35
C GLY A 162 15.91 -22.98 -11.43
N VAL A 163 17.07 -22.66 -12.01
CA VAL A 163 18.21 -23.58 -12.13
C VAL A 163 19.33 -23.16 -11.17
N GLY A 164 19.77 -24.09 -10.31
CA GLY A 164 21.01 -23.94 -9.52
C GLY A 164 21.04 -22.84 -8.47
N GLY A 165 19.88 -22.32 -8.04
CA GLY A 165 19.81 -21.27 -7.00
C GLY A 165 20.33 -19.90 -7.45
N LEU A 166 20.54 -19.70 -8.76
CA LEU A 166 20.99 -18.42 -9.30
C LEU A 166 19.81 -17.43 -9.34
N SER A 167 19.83 -16.47 -8.42
CA SER A 167 18.95 -15.31 -8.44
C SER A 167 19.75 -14.04 -8.72
N SER A 168 19.13 -13.12 -9.45
CA SER A 168 19.62 -11.75 -9.62
C SER A 168 18.61 -10.81 -9.02
N THR A 169 19.07 -9.89 -8.18
CA THR A 169 18.24 -8.80 -7.64
C THR A 169 18.61 -7.53 -8.38
N VAL A 170 17.65 -6.65 -8.68
CA VAL A 170 17.86 -5.30 -9.20
C VAL A 170 17.01 -4.35 -8.37
N LYS A 171 17.63 -3.28 -7.87
CA LYS A 171 16.95 -2.29 -7.04
C LYS A 171 16.54 -1.08 -7.87
N PHE A 172 15.34 -0.61 -7.62
CA PHE A 172 14.81 0.64 -8.17
C PHE A 172 14.40 1.53 -7.02
N ARG A 173 14.75 2.81 -7.08
CA ARG A 173 14.35 3.79 -6.07
C ARG A 173 13.61 4.97 -6.66
N TRP A 174 12.76 5.58 -5.87
CA TRP A 174 12.17 6.88 -6.15
C TRP A 174 13.13 7.99 -5.70
N ASN A 175 13.54 8.87 -6.61
CA ASN A 175 14.48 9.95 -6.28
C ASN A 175 13.81 11.30 -5.99
N GLY A 176 12.47 11.32 -5.83
CA GLY A 176 11.67 12.54 -5.67
C GLY A 176 10.98 13.00 -6.95
N SER A 177 11.36 12.49 -8.13
CA SER A 177 10.72 12.85 -9.40
C SER A 177 10.50 11.66 -10.34
N ALA A 178 11.39 10.67 -10.33
CA ALA A 178 11.30 9.50 -11.19
C ALA A 178 11.83 8.25 -10.47
N VAL A 179 11.65 7.11 -11.12
CA VAL A 179 12.27 5.86 -10.71
C VAL A 179 13.65 5.76 -11.35
N GLU A 180 14.67 5.50 -10.55
CA GLU A 180 16.02 5.23 -11.03
C GLU A 180 16.49 3.84 -10.64
N LEU A 181 17.36 3.24 -11.46
CA LEU A 181 18.04 2.01 -11.12
C LEU A 181 19.15 2.29 -10.11
N VAL A 182 19.20 1.49 -9.06
CA VAL A 182 20.23 1.55 -8.03
C VAL A 182 21.24 0.46 -8.30
N ALA A 183 22.52 0.82 -8.30
CA ALA A 183 23.58 -0.17 -8.41
C ALA A 183 23.39 -1.28 -7.37
N ASN A 184 23.40 -2.53 -7.83
CA ASN A 184 23.43 -3.67 -6.93
C ASN A 184 24.80 -3.71 -6.27
N THR A 185 24.87 -3.37 -4.99
CA THR A 185 26.02 -3.75 -4.18
C THR A 185 26.04 -5.28 -4.08
N PRO A 186 27.15 -5.94 -4.50
CA PRO A 186 27.31 -7.39 -4.41
C PRO A 186 27.29 -7.90 -2.97
#